data_AF-A0A7J9X851-F1
#
_entry.id   AF-A0A7J9X851-F1
#
_cell.length_a   1.000
_cell.length_b   1.000
_cell.length_c   1.000
_cell.angle_alpha   90.00
_cell.angle_beta   90.00
_cell.angle_gamma   90.00
#
_symmetry.space_group_name_H-M   'P 1'
#
loop_
_entity.id
_entity.type
_entity.pdbx_description
1 polymer ?
#
loop_
_entity_poly.entity_id
_entity_poly.type
_entity_poly.pdbx_seq_one_letter_code
_entity_poly.pdbx_strand_id
1 'polypeptide(L)'
;MAADRRTLGQLCCDLVLATELSGEVERFARWNDVVQRSAAESDHPQLTAFCAVCCAEVFCARGDWSLAERELRSAISVLRRTGHRARCVPPAAKLAELYLLQGRIEEAAQLIGRDDSDASLLVRARLALERCDPALAVTLLNRHCRRSGGDSLLTAPAIALLIDAQVAR
;
A
#
# COMPACT_ATOMS: atom_id res chain seq x y z
N MET A 1 -3.93 -25.11 -16.04
CA MET A 1 -4.93 -24.08 -15.63
C MET A 1 -4.60 -23.35 -14.32
N ALA A 2 -4.16 -23.99 -13.22
CA ALA A 2 -3.81 -23.26 -11.98
C ALA A 2 -2.48 -22.50 -12.04
N ALA A 3 -1.49 -23.00 -12.80
CA ALA A 3 -0.19 -22.34 -12.99
C ALA A 3 -0.33 -21.01 -13.74
N ASP A 4 -1.17 -20.98 -14.78
CA ASP A 4 -1.43 -19.80 -15.62
C ASP A 4 -1.97 -18.60 -14.82
N ARG A 5 -2.87 -18.87 -13.86
CA ARG A 5 -3.46 -17.83 -13.00
C ARG A 5 -2.48 -17.22 -12.00
N ARG A 6 -1.59 -18.04 -11.42
CA ARG A 6 -0.55 -17.53 -10.50
C ARG A 6 0.47 -16.69 -11.26
N THR A 7 0.79 -17.08 -12.49
CA THR A 7 1.67 -16.32 -13.38
C THR A 7 1.04 -14.98 -13.76
N LEU A 8 -0.25 -14.96 -14.12
CA LEU A 8 -0.96 -13.71 -14.45
C LEU A 8 -0.98 -12.74 -13.26
N GLY A 9 -1.32 -13.24 -12.06
CA GLY A 9 -1.27 -12.41 -10.85
C GLY A 9 0.14 -11.88 -10.55
N GLN A 10 1.18 -12.68 -10.80
CA GLN A 10 2.56 -12.25 -10.62
C GLN A 10 2.95 -11.15 -11.61
N LEU A 11 2.63 -11.31 -12.90
CA LEU A 11 2.89 -10.31 -13.94
C LEU A 11 2.20 -8.98 -13.64
N CYS A 12 0.94 -9.02 -13.18
CA CYS A 12 0.24 -7.80 -12.77
C CYS A 12 0.97 -7.09 -11.62
N CYS A 13 1.49 -7.83 -10.64
CA CYS A 13 2.22 -7.27 -9.51
C CYS A 13 3.57 -6.69 -9.92
N ASP A 14 4.33 -7.43 -10.73
CA ASP A 14 5.66 -7.01 -11.18
C ASP A 14 5.55 -5.74 -12.01
N LEU A 15 4.51 -5.60 -12.82
CA LEU A 15 4.29 -4.38 -13.60
C LEU A 15 3.90 -3.19 -12.72
N VAL A 16 2.98 -3.37 -11.74
CA VAL A 16 2.66 -2.31 -10.76
C VAL A 16 3.94 -1.84 -10.10
N LEU A 17 4.69 -2.78 -9.51
CA LEU A 17 5.90 -2.48 -8.76
C LEU A 17 6.94 -1.80 -9.66
N ALA A 18 7.11 -2.26 -10.90
CA ALA A 18 8.02 -1.63 -11.85
C ALA A 18 7.61 -0.18 -12.16
N THR A 19 6.31 0.08 -12.38
CA THR A 19 5.81 1.43 -12.64
C THR A 19 5.87 2.35 -11.43
N GLU A 20 5.70 1.82 -10.21
CA GLU A 20 5.91 2.56 -8.95
C GLU A 20 7.40 2.89 -8.79
N LEU A 21 8.29 1.91 -8.99
CA LEU A 21 9.74 2.08 -8.91
C LEU A 21 10.28 3.09 -9.94
N SER A 22 9.67 3.17 -11.12
CA SER A 22 10.09 4.07 -12.20
C SER A 22 9.31 5.38 -12.26
N GLY A 23 8.28 5.56 -11.41
CA GLY A 23 7.42 6.75 -11.40
C GLY A 23 6.53 6.92 -12.64
N GLU A 24 6.24 5.84 -13.38
CA GLU A 24 5.47 5.89 -14.63
C GLU A 24 3.95 5.81 -14.40
N VAL A 25 3.39 6.87 -13.83
CA VAL A 25 1.98 6.94 -13.40
C VAL A 25 0.99 6.69 -14.55
N GLU A 26 1.23 7.27 -15.74
CA GLU A 26 0.33 7.09 -16.90
C GLU A 26 0.38 5.67 -17.46
N ARG A 27 1.57 5.02 -17.40
CA ARG A 27 1.69 3.62 -17.82
C ARG A 27 0.94 2.72 -16.85
N PHE A 28 1.05 2.99 -15.56
CA PHE A 28 0.30 2.25 -14.54
C PHE A 28 -1.22 2.40 -14.71
N ALA A 29 -1.71 3.61 -14.95
CA ALA A 29 -3.12 3.88 -15.21
C ALA A 29 -3.69 3.08 -16.39
N ARG A 30 -2.99 3.08 -17.54
CA ARG A 30 -3.41 2.30 -18.72
C ARG A 30 -3.43 0.79 -18.43
N TRP A 31 -2.47 0.30 -17.67
CA TRP A 31 -2.44 -1.11 -17.28
C TRP A 31 -3.60 -1.48 -16.35
N ASN A 32 -3.90 -0.64 -15.36
CA ASN A 32 -5.04 -0.84 -14.48
C ASN A 32 -6.35 -0.98 -15.27
N ASP A 33 -6.58 -0.15 -16.29
CA ASP A 33 -7.78 -0.27 -17.15
C ASP A 33 -7.85 -1.60 -17.91
N VAL A 34 -6.71 -2.19 -18.30
CA VAL A 34 -6.66 -3.52 -18.92
C VAL A 34 -6.99 -4.60 -17.90
N VAL A 35 -6.40 -4.55 -16.71
CA VAL A 35 -6.64 -5.56 -15.68
C VAL A 35 -8.07 -5.50 -15.16
N GLN A 36 -8.64 -4.32 -14.98
CA GLN A 36 -10.03 -4.16 -14.54
C GLN A 36 -11.02 -4.73 -15.56
N ARG A 37 -10.79 -4.49 -16.87
CA ARG A 37 -11.62 -5.11 -17.92
C ARG A 37 -11.49 -6.63 -17.93
N SER A 38 -10.26 -7.14 -17.89
CA SER A 38 -10.01 -8.59 -17.85
C SER A 38 -10.63 -9.23 -16.61
N ALA A 39 -10.60 -8.55 -15.46
CA ALA A 39 -11.17 -9.04 -14.22
C ALA A 39 -12.70 -8.93 -14.16
N ALA A 40 -13.32 -8.01 -14.91
CA ALA A 40 -14.78 -7.93 -15.07
C ALA A 40 -15.31 -9.03 -16.01
N GLU A 41 -14.55 -9.40 -17.03
CA GLU A 41 -14.86 -10.50 -17.96
C GLU A 41 -14.59 -11.88 -17.35
N SER A 42 -13.78 -11.93 -16.29
CA SER A 42 -13.32 -13.14 -15.64
C SER A 42 -14.07 -13.38 -14.32
N ASP A 43 -14.59 -14.59 -14.10
CA ASP A 43 -15.21 -15.00 -12.82
C ASP A 43 -14.17 -15.26 -11.71
N HIS A 44 -13.14 -14.40 -11.60
CA HIS A 44 -11.90 -14.64 -10.88
C HIS A 44 -11.61 -13.56 -9.82
N PRO A 45 -12.29 -13.61 -8.65
CA PRO A 45 -12.19 -12.62 -7.58
C PRO A 45 -10.77 -12.35 -7.04
N GLN A 46 -9.85 -13.29 -7.28
CA GLN A 46 -8.48 -13.25 -6.77
C GLN A 46 -7.60 -12.25 -7.53
N LEU A 47 -7.80 -12.12 -8.85
CA LEU A 47 -7.12 -11.10 -9.66
C LEU A 47 -7.67 -9.71 -9.33
N THR A 48 -8.99 -9.59 -9.17
CA THR A 48 -9.69 -8.36 -8.81
C THR A 48 -9.23 -7.82 -7.45
N ALA A 49 -9.21 -8.66 -6.41
CA ALA A 49 -8.82 -8.23 -5.06
C ALA A 49 -7.33 -7.88 -4.97
N PHE A 50 -6.47 -8.59 -5.69
CA PHE A 50 -5.03 -8.36 -5.68
C PHE A 50 -4.64 -7.07 -6.43
N CYS A 51 -5.24 -6.82 -7.61
CA CYS A 51 -5.03 -5.57 -8.33
C CYS A 51 -5.65 -4.38 -7.62
N ALA A 52 -6.78 -4.53 -6.92
CA ALA A 52 -7.36 -3.45 -6.10
C ALA A 52 -6.39 -2.92 -5.02
N VAL A 53 -5.58 -3.79 -4.39
CA VAL A 53 -4.54 -3.36 -3.42
C VAL A 53 -3.47 -2.51 -4.09
N CYS A 54 -3.00 -2.95 -5.25
CA CYS A 54 -1.98 -2.27 -6.03
C CYS A 54 -2.48 -0.95 -6.64
N CYS A 55 -3.76 -0.88 -7.02
CA CYS A 55 -4.33 0.28 -7.73
C CYS A 55 -4.88 1.36 -6.80
N ALA A 56 -4.89 1.13 -5.49
CA ALA A 56 -5.35 2.12 -4.51
C ALA A 56 -4.56 3.43 -4.60
N GLU A 57 -3.26 3.39 -4.91
CA GLU A 57 -2.44 4.60 -5.08
C GLU A 57 -2.82 5.42 -6.32
N VAL A 58 -3.30 4.79 -7.40
CA VAL A 58 -3.83 5.51 -8.57
C VAL A 58 -5.12 6.24 -8.25
N PHE A 59 -6.02 5.61 -7.49
CA PHE A 59 -7.24 6.27 -7.05
C PHE A 59 -6.93 7.45 -6.13
N CYS A 60 -5.95 7.29 -5.23
CA CYS A 60 -5.44 8.39 -4.40
C CYS A 60 -4.86 9.53 -5.26
N ALA A 61 -4.01 9.21 -6.24
CA ALA A 61 -3.39 10.20 -7.12
C ALA A 61 -4.40 10.98 -7.98
N ARG A 62 -5.55 10.38 -8.29
CA ARG A 62 -6.66 11.03 -9.00
C ARG A 62 -7.61 11.81 -8.08
N GLY A 63 -7.42 11.74 -6.77
CA GLY A 63 -8.30 12.37 -5.77
C GLY A 63 -9.57 11.58 -5.45
N ASP A 64 -9.72 10.36 -6.01
CA ASP A 64 -10.90 9.51 -5.81
C ASP A 64 -10.78 8.68 -4.50
N TRP A 65 -10.63 9.37 -3.38
CA TRP A 65 -10.36 8.76 -2.07
C TRP A 65 -11.41 7.74 -1.62
N SER A 66 -12.69 8.00 -1.89
CA SER A 66 -13.79 7.09 -1.53
C SER A 66 -13.77 5.79 -2.34
N LEU A 67 -13.30 5.86 -3.59
CA LEU A 67 -13.09 4.68 -4.43
C LEU A 67 -11.91 3.87 -3.89
N ALA A 68 -10.78 4.53 -3.60
CA ALA A 68 -9.62 3.89 -2.99
C ALA A 68 -9.96 3.13 -1.70
N GLU A 69 -10.67 3.79 -0.77
CA GLU A 69 -11.10 3.18 0.49
C GLU A 69 -11.98 1.95 0.29
N ARG A 70 -12.97 2.04 -0.61
CA ARG A 70 -13.88 0.93 -0.90
C ARG A 70 -13.14 -0.28 -1.46
N GLU A 71 -12.25 -0.05 -2.43
CA GLU A 71 -11.47 -1.12 -3.07
C GLU A 71 -10.51 -1.79 -2.07
N LEU A 72 -9.85 -1.01 -1.21
CA LEU A 72 -8.97 -1.53 -0.16
C LEU A 72 -9.75 -2.36 0.87
N ARG A 73 -10.93 -1.88 1.33
CA ARG A 73 -11.81 -2.64 2.24
C ARG A 73 -12.28 -3.95 1.61
N SER A 74 -12.65 -3.92 0.33
CA SER A 74 -13.03 -5.11 -0.43
C SER A 74 -11.87 -6.12 -0.47
N ALA A 75 -10.67 -5.67 -0.81
CA ALA A 75 -9.48 -6.52 -0.85
C ALA A 75 -9.15 -7.15 0.53
N ILE A 76 -9.24 -6.39 1.62
CA ILE A 76 -9.09 -6.91 2.99
C ILE A 76 -10.10 -8.02 3.26
N SER A 77 -11.38 -7.82 2.90
CA SER A 77 -12.44 -8.81 3.09
C SER A 77 -12.18 -10.10 2.31
N VAL A 78 -11.77 -9.99 1.05
CA VAL A 78 -11.46 -11.14 0.19
C VAL A 78 -10.26 -11.92 0.71
N LEU A 79 -9.16 -11.25 1.08
CA LEU A 79 -7.97 -11.90 1.64
C LEU A 79 -8.30 -12.63 2.94
N ARG A 80 -9.09 -12.01 3.83
CA ARG A 80 -9.54 -12.63 5.08
C ARG A 80 -10.39 -13.88 4.83
N ARG A 81 -11.36 -13.80 3.91
CA ARG A 81 -12.27 -14.91 3.58
C ARG A 81 -11.55 -16.09 2.93
N THR A 82 -10.51 -15.81 2.15
CA THR A 82 -9.75 -16.85 1.43
C THR A 82 -8.55 -17.38 2.21
N GLY A 83 -8.18 -16.73 3.33
CA GLY A 83 -6.98 -17.06 4.11
C GLY A 83 -5.66 -16.70 3.40
N HIS A 84 -5.73 -15.95 2.30
CA HIS A 84 -4.55 -15.54 1.54
C HIS A 84 -3.90 -14.29 2.14
N ARG A 85 -2.61 -14.13 1.86
CA ARG A 85 -1.84 -12.94 2.21
C ARG A 85 -1.52 -12.15 0.96
N ALA A 86 -1.45 -10.82 1.11
CA ALA A 86 -0.90 -9.97 0.07
C ALA A 86 0.56 -10.36 -0.19
N ARG A 87 0.99 -10.33 -1.46
CA ARG A 87 2.41 -10.54 -1.83
C ARG A 87 3.23 -9.26 -1.70
N CYS A 88 2.60 -8.12 -1.96
CA CYS A 88 3.14 -6.78 -1.84
C CYS A 88 2.77 -6.17 -0.47
N VAL A 89 2.68 -4.84 -0.39
CA VAL A 89 2.18 -4.13 0.79
C VAL A 89 0.74 -4.59 1.10
N PRO A 90 0.41 -4.96 2.35
CA PRO A 90 -0.94 -5.34 2.74
C PRO A 90 -1.94 -4.18 2.53
N PRO A 91 -3.17 -4.46 2.07
CA PRO A 91 -4.17 -3.40 1.89
C PRO A 91 -4.57 -2.71 3.19
N ALA A 92 -4.43 -3.37 4.34
CA ALA A 92 -4.62 -2.74 5.64
C ALA A 92 -3.61 -1.62 5.90
N ALA A 93 -2.35 -1.80 5.49
CA ALA A 93 -1.33 -0.75 5.62
C ALA A 93 -1.63 0.44 4.69
N LYS A 94 -1.97 0.19 3.42
CA LYS A 94 -2.36 1.26 2.47
C LYS A 94 -3.62 2.00 2.90
N LEU A 95 -4.61 1.30 3.46
CA LEU A 95 -5.83 1.94 3.97
C LEU A 95 -5.58 2.77 5.24
N ALA A 96 -4.70 2.32 6.12
CA ALA A 96 -4.31 3.12 7.28
C ALA A 96 -3.50 4.36 6.85
N GLU A 97 -2.65 4.23 5.84
CA GLU A 97 -1.97 5.37 5.23
C GLU A 97 -2.94 6.39 4.66
N LEU A 98 -3.95 5.94 3.92
CA LEU A 98 -5.03 6.76 3.40
C LEU A 98 -5.78 7.51 4.50
N TYR A 99 -6.09 6.84 5.61
CA TYR A 99 -6.73 7.48 6.77
C TYR A 99 -5.86 8.57 7.40
N LEU A 100 -4.55 8.34 7.53
CA LEU A 100 -3.64 9.36 8.05
C LEU A 100 -3.58 10.61 7.15
N LEU A 101 -3.58 10.42 5.81
CA LEU A 101 -3.65 11.54 4.87
C LEU A 101 -4.95 12.36 5.00
N GLN A 102 -6.00 11.76 5.56
CA GLN A 102 -7.30 12.40 5.82
C GLN A 102 -7.44 12.89 7.27
N GLY A 103 -6.40 12.77 8.11
CA GLY A 103 -6.46 13.11 9.54
C GLY A 103 -7.28 12.12 10.39
N ARG A 104 -7.62 10.95 9.86
CA ARG A 104 -8.40 9.90 10.56
C ARG A 104 -7.46 8.99 11.38
N ILE A 105 -6.83 9.56 12.39
CA ILE A 105 -5.72 8.94 13.13
C ILE A 105 -6.16 7.69 13.90
N GLU A 106 -7.30 7.73 14.57
CA GLU A 106 -7.83 6.63 15.38
C GLU A 106 -8.17 5.41 14.51
N GLU A 107 -8.78 5.64 13.35
CA GLU A 107 -9.13 4.58 12.40
C GLU A 107 -7.88 3.92 11.82
N ALA A 108 -6.84 4.72 11.51
CA ALA A 108 -5.55 4.19 11.07
C ALA A 108 -4.91 3.33 12.17
N ALA A 109 -4.92 3.79 13.43
CA ALA A 109 -4.38 3.06 14.56
C ALA A 109 -5.14 1.75 14.82
N GLN A 110 -6.47 1.77 14.74
CA GLN A 110 -7.30 0.57 14.91
C GLN A 110 -7.04 -0.45 13.80
N LEU A 111 -6.85 0.01 12.57
CA LEU A 111 -6.64 -0.86 11.42
C LEU A 111 -5.29 -1.56 11.45
N ILE A 112 -4.22 -0.86 11.85
CA ILE A 112 -2.90 -1.48 12.05
C ILE A 112 -2.88 -2.36 13.30
N GLY A 113 -3.59 -1.94 14.36
CA GLY A 113 -3.65 -2.69 15.62
C GLY A 113 -2.26 -3.01 16.16
N ARG A 114 -1.94 -4.31 16.26
CA ARG A 114 -0.65 -4.81 16.76
C ARG A 114 0.27 -5.34 15.65
N ASP A 115 0.01 -5.00 14.40
CA ASP A 115 0.85 -5.45 13.28
C ASP A 115 2.27 -4.86 13.38
N ASP A 116 3.25 -5.73 13.62
CA ASP A 116 4.69 -5.43 13.64
C ASP A 116 5.41 -5.91 12.37
N SER A 117 4.66 -6.18 11.29
CA SER A 117 5.27 -6.48 10.00
C SER A 117 6.04 -5.27 9.46
N ASP A 118 7.02 -5.54 8.59
CA ASP A 118 7.78 -4.44 7.99
C ASP A 118 6.91 -3.53 7.10
N ALA A 119 5.78 -4.05 6.63
CA ALA A 119 4.83 -3.30 5.84
C ALA A 119 4.02 -2.28 6.65
N SER A 120 3.97 -2.39 7.99
CA SER A 120 3.31 -1.41 8.86
C SER A 120 4.25 -0.30 9.35
N LEU A 121 5.56 -0.39 9.08
CA LEU A 121 6.57 0.53 9.64
C LEU A 121 6.29 2.00 9.31
N LEU A 122 5.94 2.31 8.06
CA LEU A 122 5.69 3.69 7.62
C LEU A 122 4.47 4.29 8.34
N VAL A 123 3.36 3.54 8.38
CA VAL A 123 2.13 3.95 9.06
C VAL A 123 2.37 4.12 10.56
N ARG A 124 3.10 3.20 11.20
CA ARG A 124 3.43 3.28 12.63
C ARG A 124 4.34 4.45 12.94
N ALA A 125 5.28 4.79 12.06
CA ALA A 125 6.12 5.96 12.22
C ALA A 125 5.28 7.24 12.18
N ARG A 126 4.36 7.36 11.22
CA ARG A 126 3.47 8.51 11.12
C ARG A 126 2.53 8.61 12.32
N LEU A 127 1.96 7.49 12.79
CA LEU A 127 1.21 7.43 14.05
C LEU A 127 2.03 7.85 15.29
N ALA A 128 3.35 7.57 15.30
CA ALA A 128 4.22 8.00 16.39
C ALA A 128 4.45 9.52 16.35
N LEU A 129 4.59 10.11 15.17
CA LEU A 129 4.66 11.57 15.01
C LEU A 129 3.38 12.29 15.47
N GLU A 130 2.21 11.77 15.09
CA GLU A 130 0.91 12.29 15.55
C GLU A 130 0.75 12.21 17.09
N ARG A 131 1.49 11.31 17.74
CA ARG A 131 1.50 11.14 19.20
C ARG A 131 2.67 11.85 19.89
N CYS A 132 3.39 12.71 19.17
CA CYS A 132 4.57 13.42 19.67
C CYS A 132 5.69 12.49 20.18
N ASP A 133 5.86 11.32 19.55
CA ASP A 133 6.99 10.40 19.79
C ASP A 133 7.94 10.35 18.58
N PRO A 134 8.75 11.40 18.35
CA PRO A 134 9.67 11.46 17.22
C PRO A 134 10.79 10.42 17.31
N ALA A 135 11.17 9.99 18.52
CA ALA A 135 12.22 8.99 18.71
C ALA A 135 11.79 7.61 18.18
N LEU A 136 10.56 7.20 18.45
CA LEU A 136 9.99 5.98 17.87
C LEU A 136 9.84 6.11 16.36
N ALA A 137 9.36 7.26 15.86
CA ALA A 137 9.22 7.51 14.43
C ALA A 137 10.56 7.34 13.68
N VAL A 138 11.64 7.98 14.17
CA VAL A 138 12.99 7.85 13.61
C VAL A 138 13.46 6.39 13.57
N THR A 139 13.19 5.62 14.64
CA THR A 139 13.59 4.20 14.71
C THR A 139 12.89 3.37 13.64
N LEU A 140 11.57 3.57 13.48
CA LEU A 140 10.75 2.85 12.51
C LEU A 140 11.10 3.21 11.07
N LEU A 141 11.33 4.50 10.78
CA LEU A 141 11.70 5.00 9.45
C LEU A 141 13.08 4.51 9.02
N ASN A 142 14.07 4.53 9.92
CA ASN A 142 15.38 3.95 9.63
C ASN A 142 15.31 2.44 9.33
N ARG A 143 14.45 1.71 10.05
CA ARG A 143 14.20 0.29 9.74
C ARG A 143 13.54 0.15 8.36
N HIS A 144 12.55 0.98 8.03
CA HIS A 144 11.89 0.95 6.72
C HIS A 144 12.89 1.20 5.58
N CYS A 145 13.68 2.27 5.63
CA CYS A 145 14.67 2.60 4.59
C CYS A 145 15.68 1.47 4.37
N ARG A 146 16.18 0.84 5.45
CA ARG A 146 17.10 -0.30 5.34
C ARG A 146 16.49 -1.50 4.61
N ARG A 147 15.18 -1.74 4.76
CA ARG A 147 14.49 -2.87 4.12
C ARG A 147 14.11 -2.61 2.67
N SER A 148 13.88 -1.35 2.33
CA SER A 148 13.54 -0.90 0.98
C SER A 148 14.78 -0.65 0.09
N GLY A 149 15.99 -0.92 0.58
CA GLY A 149 17.23 -0.78 -0.18
C GLY A 149 17.85 0.62 -0.18
N GLY A 150 17.40 1.52 0.69
CA GLY A 150 17.98 2.85 0.92
C GLY A 150 17.70 3.89 -0.17
N ASP A 151 18.07 3.56 -1.41
CA ASP A 151 18.18 4.50 -2.55
C ASP A 151 17.14 4.23 -3.66
N SER A 152 15.90 3.96 -3.27
CA SER A 152 14.79 3.76 -4.21
C SER A 152 13.82 4.94 -4.13
N LEU A 153 13.15 5.30 -5.23
CA LEU A 153 12.06 6.30 -5.20
C LEU A 153 10.98 5.95 -4.17
N LEU A 154 10.82 4.65 -3.85
CA LEU A 154 9.90 4.17 -2.82
C LEU A 154 10.28 4.59 -1.38
N THR A 155 11.55 4.96 -1.13
CA THR A 155 11.97 5.46 0.20
C THR A 155 11.76 6.95 0.37
N ALA A 156 11.49 7.71 -0.71
CA ALA A 156 11.36 9.16 -0.64
C ALA A 156 10.33 9.65 0.40
N PRO A 157 9.11 9.08 0.51
CA PRO A 157 8.15 9.47 1.55
C PRO A 157 8.67 9.18 2.97
N ALA A 158 9.38 8.06 3.15
CA ALA A 158 9.96 7.70 4.44
C ALA A 158 11.13 8.63 4.82
N ILE A 159 11.93 9.06 3.86
CA ILE A 159 13.02 10.03 4.06
C ILE A 159 12.45 11.40 4.42
N ALA A 160 11.39 11.86 3.74
CA ALA A 160 10.73 13.12 4.09
C ALA A 160 10.23 13.11 5.54
N LEU A 161 9.50 12.06 5.94
CA LEU A 161 9.05 11.89 7.33
C LEU A 161 10.21 11.77 8.33
N LEU A 162 11.35 11.22 7.91
CA LEU A 162 12.52 11.08 8.77
C LEU A 162 13.13 12.46 9.07
N ILE A 163 13.13 13.36 8.10
CA ILE A 163 13.56 14.76 8.29
C ILE A 163 12.64 15.44 9.31
N ASP A 164 11.32 15.34 9.12
CA ASP A 164 10.34 15.93 10.06
C ASP A 164 10.52 15.39 11.48
N ALA A 165 10.71 14.06 11.61
CA ALA A 165 10.95 13.40 12.88
C ALA A 165 12.26 13.84 13.55
N GLN A 166 13.32 14.10 12.76
CA GLN A 166 14.61 14.56 13.27
C GLN A 166 14.57 16.02 13.71
N VAL A 167 13.80 16.86 13.01
CA VAL A 167 13.61 18.28 13.37
C VAL A 167 12.76 18.42 14.64
N ALA A 168 11.80 17.52 14.85
CA ALA A 168 10.94 17.53 16.03
C ALA A 168 11.54 16.86 17.29
N ARG A 169 12.75 16.28 17.19
CA ARG A 169 13.43 15.56 18.26
C ARG A 169 14.24 16.49 19.18
#